data_AF-M1CTI0-F1
#
_entry.id   AF-M1CTI0-F1
#
_cell.length_a   1.000
_cell.length_b   1.000
_cell.length_c   1.000
_cell.angle_alpha   90.00
_cell.angle_beta   90.00
_cell.angle_gamma   90.00
#
_symmetry.space_group_name_H-M   'P 1'
#
loop_
_entity.id
_entity.type
_entity.pdbx_description
1 polymer ?
#
loop_
_entity_poly.entity_id
_entity_poly.type
_entity_poly.pdbx_seq_one_letter_code
_entity_poly.pdbx_strand_id
1 'polypeptide(L)'
;MNQWRIFILDHHNYLMPFLGKINKNGVCAYASRTLLFLKDDATLKPLAIELSLPGLSPGTEIHRVFRPGGNGSEAALWQFAKAHVGVNDSGYQQLISHW
;
A
#
# COMPACT_ATOMS: atom_id res chain seq x y z
N MET A 1 -21.10 7.38 16.20
CA MET A 1 -20.12 7.09 15.13
C MET A 1 -20.23 8.17 14.05
N ASN A 2 -19.98 9.45 14.38
CA ASN A 2 -20.37 10.61 13.55
C ASN A 2 -19.21 11.51 13.08
N GLN A 3 -18.00 10.97 12.91
CA GLN A 3 -16.91 11.73 12.28
C GLN A 3 -16.17 10.86 11.25
N TRP A 4 -16.12 11.34 10.01
CA TRP A 4 -15.41 10.73 8.88
C TRP A 4 -13.90 10.89 9.07
N ARG A 5 -13.30 10.00 9.88
CA ARG A 5 -11.90 10.10 10.31
C ARG A 5 -10.99 9.03 9.71
N ILE A 6 -11.54 8.14 8.88
CA ILE A 6 -10.76 7.10 8.19
C ILE A 6 -10.63 7.50 6.72
N PHE A 7 -9.40 7.55 6.25
CA PHE A 7 -9.02 7.86 4.89
C PHE A 7 -8.23 6.69 4.30
N ILE A 8 -8.21 6.60 2.98
CA ILE A 8 -7.47 5.57 2.25
C ILE A 8 -6.58 6.20 1.18
N LEU A 9 -5.34 5.73 1.10
CA LEU A 9 -4.49 5.87 -0.08
C LEU A 9 -4.51 4.52 -0.81
N ASP A 10 -5.24 4.46 -1.92
CA ASP A 10 -5.55 3.21 -2.64
C ASP A 10 -4.81 3.14 -3.97
N HIS A 11 -3.74 2.34 -4.00
CA HIS A 11 -3.02 1.99 -5.23
C HIS A 11 -3.34 0.59 -5.73
N HIS A 12 -4.38 -0.06 -5.23
CA HIS A 12 -4.62 -1.47 -5.51
C HIS A 12 -5.24 -1.70 -6.88
N ASN A 13 -6.44 -1.15 -7.10
CA ASN A 13 -7.29 -1.59 -8.22
C ASN A 13 -6.67 -1.26 -9.58
N TYR A 14 -6.01 -0.10 -9.71
CA TYR A 14 -5.37 0.26 -10.97
C TYR A 14 -4.07 -0.53 -11.20
N LEU A 15 -3.33 -0.89 -10.15
CA LEU A 15 -2.01 -1.50 -10.29
C LEU A 15 -2.07 -3.02 -10.41
N MET A 16 -3.03 -3.66 -9.74
CA MET A 16 -3.17 -5.12 -9.67
C MET A 16 -3.12 -5.81 -11.05
N PRO A 17 -3.78 -5.31 -12.11
CA PRO A 17 -3.72 -5.93 -13.44
C PRO A 17 -2.31 -5.93 -14.07
N PHE A 18 -1.40 -5.06 -13.61
CA PHE A 18 -0.06 -4.89 -14.18
C PHE A 18 1.03 -5.62 -13.40
N LEU A 19 0.81 -5.94 -12.13
CA LEU A 19 1.83 -6.55 -11.26
C LEU A 19 2.42 -7.84 -11.82
N GLY A 20 1.59 -8.69 -12.45
CA GLY A 20 2.08 -9.92 -13.08
C GLY A 20 3.07 -9.68 -14.22
N LYS A 21 2.93 -8.56 -14.96
CA LYS A 21 3.89 -8.16 -16.01
C LYS A 21 5.12 -7.49 -15.41
N ILE A 22 4.93 -6.58 -14.45
CA ILE A 22 6.01 -5.86 -13.76
C ILE A 22 6.96 -6.84 -13.10
N ASN A 23 6.42 -7.80 -12.34
CA ASN A 23 7.24 -8.70 -11.53
C ASN A 23 7.96 -9.77 -12.35
N LYS A 24 7.47 -10.11 -13.56
CA LYS A 24 8.19 -10.97 -14.51
C LYS A 24 9.51 -10.36 -15.00
N ASN A 25 9.65 -9.03 -14.92
CA ASN A 25 10.87 -8.33 -15.30
C ASN A 25 11.92 -8.29 -14.17
N GLY A 26 11.79 -9.13 -13.14
CA GLY A 26 12.73 -9.20 -12.01
C GLY A 26 12.52 -8.11 -10.94
N VAL A 27 11.42 -7.36 -11.03
CA VAL A 27 11.00 -6.40 -10.00
C VAL A 27 10.11 -7.09 -8.98
N CYS A 28 10.11 -6.61 -7.73
CA CYS A 28 9.16 -7.06 -6.71
C CYS A 28 8.25 -5.89 -6.33
N ALA A 29 7.16 -5.70 -7.07
CA ALA A 29 6.15 -4.69 -6.81
C ALA A 29 4.90 -5.32 -6.18
N TYR A 30 4.26 -4.54 -5.30
CA TYR A 30 2.98 -4.85 -4.67
C TYR A 30 1.95 -3.77 -5.02
N ALA A 31 0.68 -4.14 -4.95
CA ALA A 31 -0.45 -3.22 -4.93
C ALA A 31 -0.73 -2.84 -3.47
N SER A 32 -0.56 -1.56 -3.14
CA SER A 32 -0.76 -1.09 -1.76
C SER A 32 -2.13 -0.46 -1.51
N ARG A 33 -2.66 -0.67 -0.31
CA ARG A 33 -3.71 0.16 0.30
C ARG A 33 -3.26 0.60 1.68
N THR A 34 -3.35 1.90 1.96
CA THR A 34 -2.98 2.44 3.29
C THR A 34 -4.20 3.03 3.97
N LEU A 35 -4.52 2.51 5.16
CA LEU A 35 -5.55 3.09 6.03
C LEU A 35 -4.93 4.18 6.90
N LEU A 36 -5.55 5.36 6.89
CA LEU A 36 -5.11 6.56 7.60
C LEU A 36 -6.22 7.01 8.55
N PHE A 37 -5.84 7.43 9.75
CA PHE A 37 -6.74 7.99 10.75
C PHE A 37 -6.42 9.46 11.00
N LEU A 38 -7.43 10.32 10.88
CA LEU A 38 -7.34 11.74 11.24
C LEU A 38 -7.43 11.88 12.76
N LYS A 39 -6.33 12.27 13.40
CA LYS A 39 -6.24 12.56 14.84
C LYS A 39 -6.90 13.91 15.16
N ASP A 40 -7.14 14.16 16.45
CA ASP A 40 -7.74 15.42 16.92
C ASP A 40 -6.81 16.62 16.71
N ASP A 41 -5.50 16.38 16.60
CA ASP A 41 -4.48 17.38 16.24
C ASP A 41 -4.42 17.69 14.72
N ALA A 42 -5.43 17.27 13.96
CA ALA A 42 -5.54 17.43 12.51
C ALA A 42 -4.44 16.73 11.68
N THR A 43 -3.62 15.86 12.26
CA THR A 43 -2.63 15.07 11.50
C THR A 43 -3.15 13.67 11.16
N LEU A 44 -2.70 13.13 10.02
CA LEU A 44 -3.00 11.76 9.60
C LEU A 44 -2.01 10.77 10.22
N LYS A 45 -2.53 9.72 10.83
CA LYS A 45 -1.77 8.58 11.36
C LYS A 45 -2.03 7.34 10.50
N PRO A 46 -1.01 6.72 9.89
CA PRO A 46 -1.19 5.42 9.24
C PRO A 46 -1.51 4.34 10.28
N LEU A 47 -2.58 3.58 10.02
CA LEU A 47 -3.07 2.50 10.88
C LEU A 47 -2.66 1.12 10.38
N ALA A 48 -2.71 0.91 9.07
CA ALA A 48 -2.36 -0.34 8.43
C ALA A 48 -1.98 -0.11 6.97
N ILE A 49 -1.11 -0.98 6.46
CA ILE A 49 -0.78 -1.06 5.04
C ILE A 49 -1.05 -2.49 4.59
N GLU A 50 -1.92 -2.64 3.61
CA GLU A 50 -2.09 -3.87 2.87
C GLU A 50 -1.14 -3.87 1.67
N LEU A 51 -0.37 -4.93 1.49
CA LEU A 51 0.37 -5.22 0.26
C LEU A 51 -0.23 -6.47 -0.39
N SER A 52 -0.65 -6.32 -1.64
CA SER A 52 -1.34 -7.37 -2.40
C SER A 52 -0.56 -7.77 -3.65
N LEU A 53 -0.65 -9.05 -4.00
CA LEU A 53 -0.08 -9.64 -5.21
C LEU A 53 -1.15 -10.43 -5.97
N PRO A 54 -1.00 -10.60 -7.29
CA PRO A 54 -1.77 -11.59 -8.02
C PRO A 54 -1.46 -12.99 -7.46
N GLY A 55 -2.49 -13.79 -7.26
CA GLY A 55 -2.39 -15.17 -6.84
C GLY A 55 -1.96 -16.11 -7.97
N LEU A 56 -1.79 -17.39 -7.61
CA LEU A 56 -1.35 -18.43 -8.56
C LEU A 56 -2.43 -18.78 -9.59
N SER A 57 -3.70 -18.55 -9.25
CA SER A 57 -4.84 -18.85 -10.11
C SER A 57 -5.45 -17.55 -10.65
N PRO A 58 -6.04 -17.55 -11.86
CA PRO A 58 -6.73 -16.38 -12.39
C PRO A 58 -7.81 -15.88 -11.41
N GLY A 59 -7.79 -14.58 -11.12
CA GLY A 59 -8.77 -13.95 -10.23
C GLY A 59 -8.52 -14.17 -8.73
N THR A 60 -7.43 -14.81 -8.33
CA THR A 60 -7.03 -14.88 -6.91
C THR A 60 -5.96 -13.83 -6.62
N GLU A 61 -5.90 -13.41 -5.35
CA GLU A 61 -4.95 -12.41 -4.86
C GLU A 61 -4.39 -12.90 -3.51
N ILE A 62 -3.14 -12.54 -3.24
CA ILE A 62 -2.45 -12.82 -1.97
C ILE A 62 -2.26 -11.49 -1.26
N HIS A 63 -2.85 -11.37 -0.08
CA HIS A 63 -2.82 -10.15 0.72
C HIS A 63 -1.97 -10.33 1.96
N ARG A 64 -1.16 -9.33 2.30
CA ARG A 64 -0.47 -9.24 3.58
C ARG A 64 -0.68 -7.87 4.19
N VAL A 65 -1.15 -7.84 5.43
CA VAL A 65 -1.41 -6.61 6.17
C VAL A 65 -0.31 -6.37 7.18
N PHE A 66 0.25 -5.17 7.14
CA PHE A 66 1.27 -4.67 8.04
C PHE A 66 0.67 -3.60 8.95
N ARG A 67 1.09 -3.61 10.21
CA ARG A 67 0.69 -2.63 11.22
C ARG A 67 1.93 -1.89 11.73
N PRO A 68 1.79 -0.65 12.24
CA PRO A 68 2.88 0.04 12.89
C PRO A 68 3.50 -0.83 14.00
N GLY A 69 4.75 -1.24 13.81
CA GLY A 69 5.55 -1.97 14.78
C GLY A 69 6.65 -1.08 15.36
N GLY A 70 6.90 -1.17 16.66
CA GLY A 70 7.85 -0.30 17.35
C GLY A 70 9.29 -0.82 17.38
N ASN A 71 9.49 -2.15 17.35
CA ASN A 71 10.76 -2.76 17.75
C ASN A 71 11.14 -3.90 16.80
N GLY A 72 12.45 -4.10 16.60
CA GLY A 72 12.99 -5.29 15.91
C GLY A 72 12.44 -5.50 14.50
N SER A 73 12.07 -6.75 14.20
CA SER A 73 11.59 -7.17 12.88
C SER A 73 10.28 -6.51 12.46
N GLU A 74 9.38 -6.21 13.40
CA GLU A 74 8.09 -5.56 13.10
C GLU A 74 8.29 -4.13 12.61
N ALA A 75 9.22 -3.39 13.22
CA ALA A 75 9.58 -2.06 12.75
C ALA A 75 10.18 -2.10 11.33
N ALA A 76 11.03 -3.08 11.04
CA ALA A 76 11.59 -3.28 9.71
C ALA A 76 10.51 -3.63 8.67
N LEU A 77 9.59 -4.54 8.99
CA LEU A 77 8.45 -4.89 8.13
C LEU A 77 7.52 -3.70 7.90
N TRP A 78 7.34 -2.83 8.90
CA TRP A 78 6.58 -1.60 8.76
C TRP A 78 7.25 -0.60 7.81
N GLN A 79 8.58 -0.41 7.91
CA GLN A 79 9.32 0.42 6.95
C GLN A 79 9.28 -0.17 5.55
N PHE A 80 9.40 -1.49 5.42
CA PHE A 80 9.25 -2.20 4.15
C PHE A 80 7.88 -1.94 3.51
N ALA A 81 6.80 -2.03 4.28
CA ALA A 81 5.46 -1.75 3.79
C ALA A 81 5.30 -0.30 3.31
N LYS A 82 5.82 0.67 4.09
CA LYS A 82 5.82 2.09 3.69
C LYS A 82 6.64 2.36 2.43
N ALA A 83 7.77 1.66 2.25
CA ALA A 83 8.58 1.80 1.05
C ALA A 83 7.80 1.39 -0.21
N HIS A 84 7.04 0.28 -0.15
CA HIS A 84 6.18 -0.11 -1.27
C HIS A 84 5.05 0.89 -1.55
N VAL A 85 4.44 1.47 -0.50
CA VAL A 85 3.47 2.57 -0.67
C VAL A 85 4.12 3.74 -1.41
N GLY A 86 5.31 4.18 -0.98
CA GLY A 86 6.03 5.29 -1.61
C GLY A 86 6.41 5.02 -3.07
N VAL A 87 6.76 3.78 -3.42
CA VAL A 87 7.02 3.38 -4.81
C VAL A 87 5.76 3.45 -5.65
N ASN A 88 4.62 2.96 -5.15
CA ASN A 88 3.35 3.03 -5.87
C ASN A 88 2.90 4.49 -6.08
N ASP A 89 2.99 5.31 -5.02
CA ASP A 89 2.63 6.72 -5.04
C ASP A 89 3.51 7.51 -6.02
N SER A 90 4.83 7.31 -5.98
CA SER A 90 5.76 7.96 -6.91
C SER A 90 5.47 7.60 -8.37
N GLY A 91 5.16 6.33 -8.65
CA GLY A 91 4.80 5.88 -9.99
C GLY A 91 3.50 6.52 -10.48
N TYR A 92 2.47 6.59 -9.62
CA TYR A 92 1.21 7.24 -9.94
C TYR A 92 1.39 8.75 -10.13
N GLN A 93 2.13 9.39 -9.22
CA GLN A 93 2.41 10.81 -9.26
C GLN A 93 3.07 11.20 -10.59
N GLN A 94 4.11 10.48 -11.02
CA GLN A 94 4.84 10.82 -12.23
C GLN A 94 4.06 10.53 -13.52
N LEU A 95 3.29 9.44 -13.57
CA LEU A 95 2.66 8.97 -14.81
C LEU A 95 1.21 9.41 -14.98
N ILE A 96 0.52 9.77 -13.90
CA ILE A 96 -0.92 10.06 -13.91
C ILE A 96 -1.22 11.46 -13.38
N SER A 97 -0.71 11.82 -12.20
CA SER A 97 -1.05 13.11 -11.58
C SER A 97 -0.29 14.29 -12.20
N HIS A 98 0.98 14.09 -12.56
CA HIS A 98 1.88 15.14 -13.02
C HIS A 98 1.95 15.28 -14.55
N TRP A 99 2.00 14.17 -15.27
CA TRP A 99 2.15 14.14 -16.73
C TRP A 99 1.09 14.99 -17.45
#